data_AF-A0A0X3YBV2-F1
#
_entry.id   AF-A0A0X3YBV2-F1
#
_cell.length_a   1.000
_cell.length_b   1.000
_cell.length_c   1.000
_cell.angle_alpha   90.00
_cell.angle_beta   90.00
_cell.angle_gamma   90.00
#
_symmetry.space_group_name_H-M   'P 1'
#
loop_
_entity.id
_entity.type
_entity.pdbx_description
1 polymer ?
#
loop_
_entity_poly.entity_id
_entity_poly.type
_entity_poly.pdbx_seq_one_letter_code
_entity_poly.pdbx_strand_id
1 'polypeptide(L)'
;MPIKDIRGLPNELQQFFAAAGNVFIKPFSILGVAESLTDEVATKLIMLTGLSEKKAIQFVKALHFCDFVVERNSEWHFSQNILEFLNKRIDVHSEIVQKAHKTLFEIAIKGDIKSAGKTIPRYLVSGVGRAYHKSPSSPEEGLEYYSQVASKLAGGSQWLLGKLAIEQQSRGILPASAIEPSFIRGMTFYKEQRYEDAEKLFRRVILSKEIRIEVAIACHIVGRQIGRKAGGFTEAEELLRRSVELLVQVNDKHGQAQALHTLGQLLGKDRSRAKEAEELLRRSIELLVQVNDKHGQAQALHTLGQLLGKDRSRAKEAETVLRESYSLDKTKNGQAMILFTLGKLIWDKNPVEGRRLMLESVKINKTINNQWAVNMIEKELISRDKKR
;
A
#
# COMPACT_ATOMS: atom_id res chain seq x y z
N MET A 1 -0.10 -13.19 -33.07
CA MET A 1 0.25 -12.37 -34.26
C MET A 1 -0.11 -10.90 -34.00
N PRO A 2 0.70 -9.91 -34.42
CA PRO A 2 0.27 -8.52 -34.40
C PRO A 2 -0.99 -8.35 -35.26
N ILE A 3 -1.78 -7.32 -35.00
CA ILE A 3 -2.98 -6.99 -35.79
C ILE A 3 -2.57 -6.94 -37.27
N LYS A 4 -3.26 -7.70 -38.14
CA LYS A 4 -2.87 -7.87 -39.56
C LYS A 4 -3.85 -7.25 -40.56
N ASP A 5 -4.97 -6.73 -40.09
CA ASP A 5 -6.03 -6.18 -40.92
C ASP A 5 -6.73 -5.05 -40.16
N ILE A 6 -7.24 -4.07 -40.92
CA ILE A 6 -8.02 -2.93 -40.43
C ILE A 6 -9.46 -3.33 -40.05
N ARG A 7 -9.96 -4.47 -40.55
CA ARG A 7 -11.30 -4.96 -40.25
C ARG A 7 -11.45 -5.26 -38.75
N GLY A 8 -12.39 -4.57 -38.10
CA GLY A 8 -12.66 -4.69 -36.66
C GLY A 8 -11.76 -3.82 -35.77
N LEU A 9 -10.99 -2.88 -36.34
CA LEU A 9 -10.42 -1.77 -35.59
C LEU A 9 -11.51 -0.74 -35.21
N PRO A 10 -11.34 0.02 -34.11
CA PRO A 10 -12.11 1.25 -33.88
C PRO A 10 -12.08 2.18 -35.09
N ASN A 11 -13.17 2.93 -35.34
CA ASN A 11 -13.30 3.77 -36.54
C ASN A 11 -12.13 4.76 -36.72
N GLU A 12 -11.68 5.38 -35.64
CA GLU A 12 -10.54 6.29 -35.63
C GLU A 12 -9.26 5.62 -36.14
N LEU A 13 -9.01 4.37 -35.74
CA LEU A 13 -7.86 3.59 -36.21
C LEU A 13 -8.02 3.14 -37.66
N GLN A 14 -9.23 2.81 -38.11
CA GLN A 14 -9.48 2.51 -39.53
C GLN A 14 -9.16 3.71 -40.42
N GLN A 15 -9.64 4.90 -40.04
CA GLN A 15 -9.37 6.14 -40.78
C GLN A 15 -7.87 6.44 -40.81
N PHE A 16 -7.19 6.32 -39.66
CA PHE A 16 -5.76 6.52 -39.57
C PHE A 16 -4.97 5.57 -40.47
N PHE A 17 -5.23 4.25 -40.44
CA PHE A 17 -4.50 3.29 -41.27
C PHE A 17 -4.89 3.31 -42.74
N ALA A 18 -6.10 3.77 -43.09
CA ALA A 18 -6.45 4.05 -44.48
C ALA A 18 -5.55 5.16 -45.08
N ALA A 19 -5.20 6.17 -44.27
CA ALA A 19 -4.31 7.25 -44.68
C ALA A 19 -2.81 6.90 -44.55
N ALA A 20 -2.41 6.26 -43.45
CA ALA A 20 -1.01 5.93 -43.15
C ALA A 20 -0.51 4.68 -43.88
N GLY A 21 -1.40 3.74 -44.20
CA GLY A 21 -1.11 2.46 -44.81
C GLY A 21 -0.92 1.31 -43.81
N ASN A 22 -1.39 0.12 -44.20
CA ASN A 22 -1.43 -1.08 -43.33
C ASN A 22 -0.05 -1.57 -42.85
N VAL A 23 1.04 -1.14 -43.49
CA VAL A 23 2.42 -1.45 -43.06
C VAL A 23 2.72 -0.93 -41.65
N PHE A 24 1.98 0.08 -41.18
CA PHE A 24 2.17 0.68 -39.86
C PHE A 24 1.37 0.03 -38.73
N ILE A 25 0.54 -0.97 -39.01
CA ILE A 25 -0.27 -1.63 -37.96
C ILE A 25 0.63 -2.32 -36.92
N LYS A 26 1.70 -2.98 -37.36
CA LYS A 26 2.69 -3.62 -36.47
C LYS A 26 3.50 -2.57 -35.66
N PRO A 27 4.06 -1.51 -36.27
CA PRO A 27 4.62 -0.34 -35.58
C PRO A 27 3.70 0.31 -34.55
N PHE A 28 2.40 0.40 -34.84
CA PHE A 28 1.45 0.94 -33.89
C PHE A 28 1.20 -0.01 -32.72
N SER A 29 0.97 -1.30 -33.02
CA SER A 29 0.66 -2.31 -32.00
C SER A 29 1.77 -2.46 -30.97
N ILE A 30 3.04 -2.31 -31.37
CA ILE A 30 4.17 -2.45 -30.44
C ILE A 30 4.25 -1.31 -29.41
N LEU A 31 3.67 -0.14 -29.70
CA LEU A 31 3.63 0.98 -28.75
C LEU A 31 2.71 0.69 -27.56
N GLY A 32 1.68 -0.14 -27.76
CA GLY A 32 0.72 -0.53 -26.73
C GLY A 32 1.28 -1.42 -25.62
N VAL A 33 2.56 -1.80 -25.68
CA VAL A 33 3.23 -2.55 -24.60
C VAL A 33 3.70 -1.66 -23.45
N ALA A 34 3.64 -0.34 -23.61
CA ALA A 34 4.07 0.67 -22.64
C ALA A 34 2.86 1.40 -22.04
N GLU A 35 2.90 1.75 -20.75
CA GLU A 35 1.84 2.54 -20.10
C GLU A 35 1.82 4.00 -20.60
N SER A 36 3.00 4.60 -20.75
CA SER A 36 3.21 5.89 -21.39
C SER A 36 4.49 5.90 -22.21
N LEU A 37 4.62 6.89 -23.08
CA LEU A 37 5.68 7.02 -24.06
C LEU A 37 6.21 8.45 -24.10
N THR A 38 7.49 8.55 -24.44
CA THR A 38 8.11 9.75 -25.02
C THR A 38 8.40 9.45 -26.49
N ASP A 39 8.64 10.48 -27.28
CA ASP A 39 8.92 10.32 -28.71
C ASP A 39 10.17 9.47 -28.97
N GLU A 40 11.20 9.62 -28.14
CA GLU A 40 12.44 8.84 -28.25
C GLU A 40 12.20 7.36 -27.96
N VAL A 41 11.40 7.05 -26.94
CA VAL A 41 11.09 5.66 -26.59
C VAL A 41 10.17 5.04 -27.63
N ALA A 42 9.14 5.76 -28.09
CA ALA A 42 8.25 5.31 -29.14
C ALA A 42 9.01 5.02 -30.45
N THR A 43 9.91 5.93 -30.85
CA THR A 43 10.76 5.77 -32.03
C THR A 43 11.62 4.50 -31.92
N LYS A 44 12.27 4.27 -30.77
CA LYS A 44 13.06 3.05 -30.52
C LYS A 44 12.21 1.78 -30.64
N LEU A 45 11.00 1.78 -30.10
CA LEU A 45 10.10 0.62 -30.18
C LEU A 45 9.65 0.33 -31.62
N ILE A 46 9.31 1.37 -32.38
CA ILE A 46 8.91 1.22 -33.79
C ILE A 46 10.06 0.65 -34.63
N MET A 47 11.30 1.07 -34.39
CA MET A 47 12.46 0.55 -35.12
C MET A 47 12.66 -0.96 -34.96
N LEU A 48 12.20 -1.56 -33.85
CA LEU A 48 12.22 -3.01 -33.67
C LEU A 48 11.39 -3.78 -34.72
N THR A 49 10.47 -3.10 -35.42
CA THR A 49 9.68 -3.70 -36.50
C THR A 49 10.39 -3.68 -37.86
N GLY A 50 11.61 -3.15 -37.95
CA GLY A 50 12.38 -3.02 -39.18
C GLY A 50 12.17 -1.71 -39.94
N LEU A 51 11.45 -0.73 -39.36
CA LEU A 51 11.35 0.61 -39.93
C LEU A 51 12.65 1.40 -39.69
N SER A 52 13.04 2.22 -40.68
CA SER A 52 14.15 3.16 -40.50
C SER A 52 13.79 4.24 -39.49
N GLU A 53 14.81 4.78 -38.82
CA GLU A 53 14.64 5.86 -37.83
C GLU A 53 13.85 7.04 -38.39
N LYS A 54 14.16 7.50 -39.61
CA LYS A 54 13.43 8.57 -40.29
C LYS A 54 11.93 8.28 -40.41
N LYS A 55 11.56 7.06 -40.82
CA LYS A 55 10.15 6.65 -40.93
C LYS A 55 9.49 6.51 -39.57
N ALA A 56 10.21 6.00 -38.58
CA ALA A 56 9.72 5.88 -37.21
C ALA A 56 9.40 7.26 -36.60
N ILE A 57 10.31 8.23 -36.72
CA ILE A 57 10.10 9.62 -36.26
C ILE A 57 8.90 10.26 -36.96
N GLN A 58 8.79 10.10 -38.29
CA GLN A 58 7.64 10.61 -39.04
C GLN A 58 6.33 10.00 -38.57
N PHE A 59 6.33 8.69 -38.28
CA PHE A 59 5.15 8.00 -37.77
C PHE A 59 4.75 8.47 -36.37
N VAL A 60 5.71 8.64 -35.45
CA VAL A 60 5.44 9.21 -34.11
C VAL A 60 4.85 10.62 -34.23
N LYS A 61 5.42 11.48 -35.09
CA LYS A 61 4.86 12.81 -35.33
C LYS A 61 3.42 12.77 -35.85
N ALA A 62 3.08 11.80 -36.71
CA ALA A 62 1.72 11.64 -37.22
C ALA A 62 0.74 11.23 -36.10
N LEU A 63 1.18 10.42 -35.13
CA LEU A 63 0.35 10.00 -34.00
C LEU A 63 -0.12 11.18 -33.14
N HIS A 64 0.70 12.21 -32.97
CA HIS A 64 0.33 13.41 -32.20
C HIS A 64 -0.82 14.24 -32.79
N PHE A 65 -1.20 13.99 -34.05
CA PHE A 65 -2.38 14.59 -34.68
C PHE A 65 -3.65 13.74 -34.52
N CYS A 66 -3.58 12.64 -33.77
CA CYS A 66 -4.70 11.72 -33.58
C CYS A 66 -5.38 11.94 -32.23
N ASP A 67 -6.72 12.00 -32.22
CA ASP A 67 -7.52 12.22 -31.00
C ASP A 67 -7.37 11.12 -29.94
N PHE A 68 -6.91 9.94 -30.34
CA PHE A 68 -6.66 8.83 -29.43
C PHE A 68 -5.28 8.89 -28.75
N VAL A 69 -4.46 9.90 -29.03
CA VAL A 69 -3.20 10.17 -28.33
C VAL A 69 -3.43 11.28 -27.31
N VAL A 70 -3.18 10.97 -26.04
CA VAL A 70 -3.39 11.89 -24.93
C VAL A 70 -2.03 12.35 -24.41
N GLU A 71 -1.73 13.63 -24.57
CA GLU A 71 -0.50 14.24 -24.05
C GLU A 71 -0.63 14.65 -22.58
N ARG A 72 0.41 14.39 -21.79
CA ARG A 72 0.50 14.77 -20.39
C ARG A 72 1.95 14.90 -19.92
N ASN A 73 2.33 16.08 -19.44
CA ASN A 73 3.63 16.32 -18.78
C ASN A 73 4.85 15.86 -19.60
N SER A 74 4.89 16.22 -20.89
CA SER A 74 5.94 15.84 -21.86
C SER A 74 6.05 14.33 -22.14
N GLU A 75 5.01 13.59 -21.79
CA GLU A 75 4.78 12.20 -22.16
C GLU A 75 3.42 12.11 -22.86
N TRP A 76 3.13 10.97 -23.46
CA TRP A 76 1.82 10.69 -24.02
C TRP A 76 1.45 9.23 -23.83
N HIS A 77 0.16 8.93 -23.88
CA HIS A 77 -0.36 7.57 -23.84
C HIS A 77 -1.56 7.46 -24.77
N PHE A 78 -1.93 6.24 -25.12
CA PHE A 78 -3.17 6.03 -25.86
C PHE A 78 -4.39 6.24 -24.96
N SER A 79 -5.51 6.65 -25.55
CA SER A 79 -6.80 6.70 -24.86
C SER A 79 -7.16 5.30 -24.33
N GLN A 80 -7.93 5.26 -23.25
CA GLN A 80 -8.25 4.00 -22.56
C GLN A 80 -8.90 2.97 -23.50
N ASN A 81 -9.78 3.41 -24.41
CA ASN A 81 -10.43 2.55 -25.40
C ASN A 81 -9.42 1.89 -26.35
N ILE A 82 -8.41 2.64 -26.80
CA ILE A 82 -7.35 2.12 -27.67
C ILE A 82 -6.42 1.18 -26.89
N LEU A 83 -6.05 1.51 -25.65
CA LEU A 83 -5.25 0.61 -24.81
C LEU A 83 -5.97 -0.73 -24.58
N GLU A 84 -7.26 -0.71 -24.22
CA GLU A 84 -8.05 -1.93 -24.03
C GLU A 84 -8.17 -2.74 -25.32
N PHE A 85 -8.34 -2.07 -26.45
CA PHE A 85 -8.35 -2.70 -27.76
C PHE A 85 -7.02 -3.41 -28.07
N LEU A 86 -5.89 -2.71 -27.85
CA LEU A 86 -4.56 -3.25 -28.06
C LEU A 86 -4.25 -4.40 -27.10
N ASN A 87 -4.59 -4.26 -25.82
CA ASN A 87 -4.35 -5.26 -24.78
C ASN A 87 -5.00 -6.61 -25.08
N LYS A 88 -6.17 -6.63 -25.75
CA LYS A 88 -6.86 -7.85 -26.16
C LYS A 88 -6.24 -8.54 -27.38
N ARG A 89 -5.40 -7.86 -28.15
CA ARG A 89 -4.92 -8.34 -29.47
C ARG A 89 -3.40 -8.46 -29.57
N ILE A 90 -2.66 -7.79 -28.69
CA ILE A 90 -1.20 -7.94 -28.62
C ILE A 90 -0.87 -9.33 -28.08
N ASP A 91 -0.27 -10.13 -28.95
CA ASP A 91 0.32 -11.42 -28.62
C ASP A 91 1.60 -11.22 -27.79
N VAL A 92 1.45 -11.40 -26.48
CA VAL A 92 2.51 -11.21 -25.46
C VAL A 92 3.69 -12.17 -25.62
N HIS A 93 3.49 -13.30 -26.29
CA HIS A 93 4.55 -14.29 -26.52
C HIS A 93 5.27 -14.09 -27.85
N SER A 94 4.83 -13.14 -28.68
CA SER A 94 5.51 -12.85 -29.93
C SER A 94 6.92 -12.32 -29.68
N GLU A 95 7.88 -12.78 -30.48
CA GLU A 95 9.29 -12.44 -30.35
C GLU A 95 9.52 -10.91 -30.31
N ILE A 96 8.75 -10.15 -31.09
CA ILE A 96 8.90 -8.70 -31.16
C ILE A 96 8.39 -7.99 -29.90
N VAL A 97 7.32 -8.49 -29.28
CA VAL A 97 6.80 -7.93 -28.02
C VAL A 97 7.76 -8.25 -26.88
N GLN A 98 8.32 -9.46 -26.86
CA GLN A 98 9.37 -9.84 -25.91
C GLN A 98 10.62 -8.95 -26.05
N LYS A 99 11.06 -8.67 -27.29
CA LYS A 99 12.14 -7.70 -27.55
C LYS A 99 11.79 -6.30 -27.06
N ALA A 100 10.56 -5.83 -27.27
CA ALA A 100 10.12 -4.51 -26.80
C ALA A 100 10.16 -4.40 -25.26
N HIS A 101 9.61 -5.39 -24.54
CA HIS A 101 9.69 -5.41 -23.09
C HIS A 101 11.14 -5.47 -22.59
N LYS A 102 12.02 -6.25 -23.24
CA LYS A 102 13.45 -6.27 -22.91
C LYS A 102 14.11 -4.90 -23.10
N THR A 103 13.86 -4.23 -24.23
CA THR A 103 14.37 -2.87 -24.49
C THR A 103 13.89 -1.87 -23.44
N LEU A 104 12.59 -1.92 -23.10
CA LEU A 104 12.01 -1.04 -22.07
C LEU A 104 12.60 -1.34 -20.68
N PHE A 105 12.80 -2.60 -20.33
CA PHE A 105 13.46 -2.99 -19.09
C PHE A 105 14.92 -2.49 -19.03
N GLU A 106 15.67 -2.59 -20.13
CA GLU A 106 17.03 -2.05 -20.21
C GLU A 106 17.07 -0.54 -20.00
N ILE A 107 16.09 0.19 -20.55
CA ILE A 107 15.91 1.64 -20.31
C ILE A 107 15.54 1.89 -18.84
N ALA A 108 14.68 1.06 -18.23
CA ALA A 108 14.25 1.19 -16.84
C ALA A 108 15.39 1.03 -15.82
N ILE A 109 16.39 0.19 -16.13
CA ILE A 109 17.53 -0.06 -15.26
C ILE A 109 18.70 0.92 -15.50
N LYS A 110 18.92 1.36 -16.75
CA LYS A 110 20.03 2.27 -17.12
C LYS A 110 19.64 3.75 -17.13
N GLY A 111 18.36 4.06 -17.23
CA GLY A 111 17.85 5.41 -17.41
C GLY A 111 18.11 6.30 -16.20
N ASP A 112 18.62 7.51 -16.45
CA ASP A 112 18.77 8.53 -15.42
C ASP A 112 17.41 9.14 -15.07
N ILE A 113 17.12 9.27 -13.78
CA ILE A 113 15.91 9.93 -13.29
C ILE A 113 15.82 11.39 -13.76
N LYS A 114 16.96 12.04 -14.06
CA LYS A 114 16.99 13.40 -14.62
C LYS A 114 16.43 13.48 -16.05
N SER A 115 16.42 12.37 -16.77
CA SER A 115 15.85 12.24 -18.12
C SER A 115 14.35 11.86 -18.09
N ALA A 116 13.81 11.56 -16.91
CA ALA A 116 12.42 11.16 -16.71
C ALA A 116 11.46 12.32 -17.03
N GLY A 117 10.45 12.03 -17.85
CA GLY A 117 9.48 13.01 -18.35
C GLY A 117 10.07 13.99 -19.37
N LYS A 118 11.26 13.71 -19.94
CA LYS A 118 11.80 14.44 -21.09
C LYS A 118 12.02 13.50 -22.26
N THR A 119 12.93 12.55 -22.08
CA THR A 119 13.29 11.57 -23.12
C THR A 119 12.93 10.14 -22.74
N ILE A 120 12.59 9.90 -21.47
CA ILE A 120 12.15 8.60 -20.94
C ILE A 120 10.87 8.80 -20.12
N PRO A 121 9.84 7.96 -20.27
CA PRO A 121 8.64 8.03 -19.43
C PRO A 121 8.94 7.89 -17.94
N ARG A 122 8.27 8.66 -17.08
CA ARG A 122 8.53 8.64 -15.62
C ARG A 122 8.28 7.27 -14.98
N TYR A 123 7.21 6.58 -15.38
CA TYR A 123 6.92 5.25 -14.79
C TYR A 123 8.01 4.24 -15.11
N LEU A 124 8.66 4.38 -16.27
CA LEU A 124 9.61 3.39 -16.79
C LEU A 124 10.85 3.31 -15.90
N VAL A 125 11.38 4.45 -15.45
CA VAL A 125 12.54 4.51 -14.53
C VAL A 125 12.17 4.26 -13.06
N SER A 126 10.88 4.06 -12.76
CA SER A 126 10.43 3.70 -11.42
C SER A 126 10.45 2.18 -11.22
N GLY A 127 10.29 1.74 -9.98
CA GLY A 127 10.13 0.31 -9.69
C GLY A 127 8.90 -0.32 -10.36
N VAL A 128 7.89 0.48 -10.74
CA VAL A 128 6.71 0.03 -11.50
C VAL A 128 7.12 -0.44 -12.90
N GLY A 129 7.89 0.37 -13.64
CA GLY A 129 8.36 0.02 -14.98
C GLY A 129 9.27 -1.20 -14.97
N ARG A 130 10.15 -1.32 -13.96
CA ARG A 130 11.02 -2.48 -13.80
C ARG A 130 10.24 -3.77 -13.59
N ALA A 131 9.26 -3.75 -12.69
CA ALA A 131 8.37 -4.90 -12.48
C ALA A 131 7.64 -5.27 -13.77
N TYR A 132 6.94 -4.29 -14.36
CA TYR A 132 6.09 -4.50 -15.52
C TYR A 132 6.86 -5.01 -16.75
N HIS A 133 8.02 -4.46 -17.07
CA HIS A 133 8.76 -4.88 -18.27
C HIS A 133 9.66 -6.11 -18.05
N LYS A 134 9.91 -6.52 -16.81
CA LYS A 134 10.62 -7.77 -16.53
C LYS A 134 9.71 -8.99 -16.66
N SER A 135 8.47 -8.89 -16.17
CA SER A 135 7.52 -10.01 -16.08
C SER A 135 7.31 -10.81 -17.37
N PRO A 136 7.20 -10.22 -18.57
CA PRO A 136 6.98 -10.99 -19.79
C PRO A 136 8.13 -11.94 -20.15
N SER A 137 9.35 -11.61 -19.73
CA SER A 137 10.55 -12.42 -19.96
C SER A 137 10.87 -13.37 -18.82
N SER A 138 10.51 -12.98 -17.58
CA SER A 138 10.76 -13.72 -16.36
C SER A 138 9.68 -13.32 -15.33
N PRO A 139 8.54 -14.04 -15.29
CA PRO A 139 7.44 -13.71 -14.39
C PRO A 139 7.87 -13.71 -12.92
N GLU A 140 8.72 -14.67 -12.51
CA GLU A 140 9.24 -14.80 -11.15
C GLU A 140 10.02 -13.56 -10.72
N GLU A 141 11.02 -13.13 -11.50
CA GLU A 141 11.77 -11.90 -11.22
C GLU A 141 10.87 -10.66 -11.28
N GLY A 142 9.88 -10.65 -12.18
CA GLY A 142 8.87 -9.59 -12.22
C GLY A 142 8.07 -9.48 -10.92
N LEU A 143 7.64 -10.61 -10.36
CA LEU A 143 6.95 -10.68 -9.07
C LEU A 143 7.85 -10.25 -7.91
N GLU A 144 9.14 -10.56 -7.94
CA GLU A 144 10.10 -10.04 -6.96
C GLU A 144 10.15 -8.51 -6.99
N TYR A 145 10.23 -7.90 -8.18
CA TYR A 145 10.15 -6.45 -8.31
C TYR A 145 8.82 -5.89 -7.78
N TYR A 146 7.69 -6.50 -8.13
CA TYR A 146 6.38 -6.12 -7.60
C TYR A 146 6.37 -6.14 -6.06
N SER A 147 6.90 -7.21 -5.47
CA SER A 147 6.99 -7.41 -4.01
C SER A 147 7.85 -6.34 -3.33
N GLN A 148 9.02 -6.05 -3.91
CA GLN A 148 9.95 -5.04 -3.38
C GLN A 148 9.34 -3.63 -3.30
N VAL A 149 8.42 -3.31 -4.20
CA VAL A 149 7.79 -1.98 -4.26
C VAL A 149 6.40 -1.93 -3.63
N ALA A 150 5.73 -3.07 -3.49
CA ALA A 150 4.35 -3.17 -3.00
C ALA A 150 4.15 -2.54 -1.61
N SER A 151 5.12 -2.73 -0.72
CA SER A 151 5.09 -2.21 0.66
C SER A 151 5.65 -0.78 0.79
N LYS A 152 6.46 -0.32 -0.17
CA LYS A 152 7.18 0.96 -0.11
C LYS A 152 6.47 2.12 -0.80
N LEU A 153 5.65 1.83 -1.82
CA LEU A 153 4.99 2.87 -2.61
C LEU A 153 3.73 3.43 -1.92
N ALA A 154 3.46 4.71 -2.18
CA ALA A 154 2.25 5.41 -1.77
C ALA A 154 1.68 6.24 -2.94
N GLY A 155 0.39 6.55 -2.86
CA GLY A 155 -0.29 7.37 -3.86
C GLY A 155 -0.36 6.73 -5.24
N GLY A 156 -0.23 7.56 -6.29
CA GLY A 156 -0.45 7.16 -7.69
C GLY A 156 0.42 6.01 -8.18
N SER A 157 1.66 5.88 -7.71
CA SER A 157 2.56 4.80 -8.14
C SER A 157 2.11 3.43 -7.64
N GLN A 158 1.52 3.35 -6.44
CA GLN A 158 0.98 2.10 -5.92
C GLN A 158 -0.28 1.69 -6.68
N TRP A 159 -1.14 2.65 -7.01
CA TRP A 159 -2.31 2.41 -7.84
C TRP A 159 -1.91 1.90 -9.23
N LEU A 160 -0.93 2.54 -9.87
CA LEU A 160 -0.45 2.16 -11.19
C LEU A 160 0.18 0.76 -11.17
N LEU A 161 1.00 0.47 -10.16
CA LEU A 161 1.58 -0.86 -9.97
C LEU A 161 0.50 -1.95 -9.91
N GLY A 162 -0.58 -1.73 -9.14
CA GLY A 162 -1.69 -2.65 -9.02
C GLY A 162 -2.48 -2.80 -10.32
N LYS A 163 -2.75 -1.69 -11.03
CA LYS A 163 -3.40 -1.70 -12.35
C LYS A 163 -2.63 -2.60 -13.32
N LEU A 164 -1.33 -2.36 -13.46
CA LEU A 164 -0.47 -3.09 -14.39
C LEU A 164 -0.31 -4.57 -13.99
N ALA A 165 -0.18 -4.87 -12.70
CA ALA A 165 -0.09 -6.25 -12.22
C ALA A 165 -1.37 -7.06 -12.54
N ILE A 166 -2.55 -6.45 -12.36
CA ILE A 166 -3.84 -7.08 -12.71
C ILE A 166 -3.95 -7.28 -14.22
N GLU A 167 -3.53 -6.29 -15.01
CA GLU A 167 -3.49 -6.42 -16.47
C GLU A 167 -2.62 -7.62 -16.88
N GLN A 168 -1.39 -7.72 -16.38
CA GLN A 168 -0.49 -8.83 -16.70
C GLN A 168 -1.03 -10.19 -16.24
N GLN A 169 -1.68 -10.25 -15.08
CA GLN A 169 -2.34 -11.48 -14.61
C GLN A 169 -3.49 -11.87 -15.55
N SER A 170 -4.31 -10.91 -16.00
CA SER A 170 -5.41 -11.17 -16.95
C SER A 170 -4.93 -11.64 -18.32
N ARG A 171 -3.70 -11.25 -18.71
CA ARG A 171 -3.04 -11.62 -19.97
C ARG A 171 -2.23 -12.92 -19.86
N GLY A 172 -2.23 -13.58 -18.70
CA GLY A 172 -1.47 -14.81 -18.46
C GLY A 172 0.05 -14.60 -18.40
N ILE A 173 0.53 -13.36 -18.31
CA ILE A 173 1.96 -13.06 -18.11
C ILE A 173 2.36 -13.41 -16.67
N LEU A 174 1.55 -12.98 -15.70
CA LEU A 174 1.71 -13.36 -14.30
C LEU A 174 0.82 -14.57 -13.99
N PRO A 175 1.26 -15.50 -13.14
CA PRO A 175 0.45 -16.66 -12.79
C PRO A 175 -0.81 -16.21 -12.03
N ALA A 176 -1.91 -16.95 -12.22
CA ALA A 176 -3.18 -16.67 -11.53
C ALA A 176 -3.07 -16.87 -10.00
N SER A 177 -2.09 -17.67 -9.54
CA SER A 177 -1.77 -17.86 -8.13
C SER A 177 -0.98 -16.71 -7.50
N ALA A 178 -0.40 -15.80 -8.30
CA ALA A 178 0.38 -14.68 -7.78
C ALA A 178 -0.45 -13.85 -6.78
N ILE A 179 0.14 -13.60 -5.61
CA ILE A 179 -0.50 -12.86 -4.53
C ILE A 179 -0.33 -11.34 -4.69
N GLU A 180 0.73 -10.91 -5.37
CA GLU A 180 1.16 -9.53 -5.50
C GLU A 180 0.08 -8.64 -6.13
N PRO A 181 -0.59 -9.00 -7.24
CA PRO A 181 -1.65 -8.17 -7.81
C PRO A 181 -2.79 -7.93 -6.80
N SER A 182 -3.18 -8.97 -6.05
CA SER A 182 -4.26 -8.87 -5.05
C SER A 182 -3.81 -8.05 -3.85
N PHE A 183 -2.58 -8.27 -3.36
CA PHE A 183 -2.01 -7.54 -2.23
C PHE A 183 -1.88 -6.04 -2.53
N ILE A 184 -1.30 -5.67 -3.66
CA ILE A 184 -1.09 -4.27 -4.07
C ILE A 184 -2.44 -3.55 -4.23
N ARG A 185 -3.42 -4.22 -4.83
CA ARG A 185 -4.76 -3.65 -4.99
C ARG A 185 -5.50 -3.55 -3.66
N GLY A 186 -5.36 -4.54 -2.78
CA GLY A 186 -5.86 -4.50 -1.41
C GLY A 186 -5.30 -3.31 -0.64
N MET A 187 -3.99 -3.07 -0.72
CA MET A 187 -3.34 -1.91 -0.10
C MET A 187 -3.82 -0.57 -0.68
N THR A 188 -4.09 -0.51 -1.98
CA THR A 188 -4.69 0.67 -2.62
C THR A 188 -6.07 0.98 -2.03
N PHE A 189 -6.96 0.00 -1.99
CA PHE A 189 -8.29 0.16 -1.40
C PHE A 189 -8.25 0.48 0.10
N TYR A 190 -7.32 -0.13 0.84
CA TYR A 190 -7.14 0.14 2.26
C TYR A 190 -6.77 1.61 2.51
N LYS A 191 -5.90 2.20 1.68
CA LYS A 191 -5.53 3.62 1.76
C LYS A 191 -6.68 4.55 1.34
N GLU A 192 -7.52 4.12 0.40
CA GLU A 192 -8.76 4.79 0.02
C GLU A 192 -9.90 4.61 1.05
N GLN A 193 -9.63 3.94 2.18
CA GLN A 193 -10.60 3.63 3.24
C GLN A 193 -11.76 2.72 2.80
N ARG A 194 -11.59 2.02 1.69
CA ARG A 194 -12.53 1.01 1.18
C ARG A 194 -12.20 -0.35 1.82
N TYR A 195 -12.41 -0.44 3.12
CA TYR A 195 -11.93 -1.56 3.92
C TYR A 195 -12.58 -2.90 3.55
N GLU A 196 -13.84 -2.91 3.12
CA GLU A 196 -14.55 -4.12 2.70
C GLU A 196 -13.97 -4.69 1.40
N ASP A 197 -13.63 -3.83 0.43
CA ASP A 197 -13.02 -4.25 -0.83
C ASP A 197 -11.57 -4.69 -0.63
N ALA A 198 -10.84 -4.00 0.24
CA ALA A 198 -9.50 -4.41 0.65
C ALA A 198 -9.51 -5.78 1.34
N GLU A 199 -10.46 -6.02 2.25
CA GLU A 199 -10.60 -7.29 2.99
C GLU A 199 -10.76 -8.48 2.03
N LYS A 200 -11.59 -8.36 0.98
CA LYS A 200 -11.78 -9.41 -0.03
C LYS A 200 -10.46 -9.82 -0.70
N LEU A 201 -9.64 -8.83 -1.07
CA LEU A 201 -8.36 -9.05 -1.73
C LEU A 201 -7.32 -9.61 -0.76
N PHE A 202 -7.25 -9.10 0.47
CA PHE A 202 -6.36 -9.64 1.49
C PHE A 202 -6.71 -11.07 1.87
N ARG A 203 -7.99 -11.44 1.92
CA ARG A 203 -8.40 -12.84 2.14
C ARG A 203 -7.87 -13.77 1.04
N ARG A 204 -7.84 -13.35 -0.23
CA ARG A 204 -7.19 -14.12 -1.29
C ARG A 204 -5.69 -14.29 -1.04
N VAL A 205 -4.99 -13.25 -0.56
CA VAL A 205 -3.57 -13.33 -0.21
C VAL A 205 -3.35 -14.31 0.96
N ILE A 206 -4.19 -14.26 2.00
CA ILE A 206 -4.09 -15.11 3.19
C ILE A 206 -4.21 -16.60 2.86
N LEU A 207 -4.97 -16.95 1.81
CA LEU A 207 -5.19 -18.33 1.36
C LEU A 207 -3.95 -19.00 0.77
N SER A 208 -2.93 -18.25 0.30
CA SER A 208 -1.75 -18.85 -0.35
C SER A 208 -0.90 -19.71 0.58
N LYS A 209 -1.02 -19.51 1.91
CA LYS A 209 -0.22 -20.20 2.94
C LYS A 209 1.31 -20.06 2.79
N GLU A 210 1.77 -19.11 1.98
CA GLU A 210 3.19 -18.83 1.77
C GLU A 210 3.83 -18.12 2.97
N ILE A 211 5.13 -18.35 3.17
CA ILE A 211 5.96 -17.64 4.14
C ILE A 211 6.46 -16.35 3.48
N ARG A 212 5.59 -15.34 3.48
CA ARG A 212 5.78 -14.06 2.76
C ARG A 212 5.34 -12.89 3.64
N ILE A 213 6.03 -11.75 3.51
CA ILE A 213 5.70 -10.54 4.27
C ILE A 213 4.31 -10.00 3.90
N GLU A 214 3.89 -10.13 2.64
CA GLU A 214 2.57 -9.71 2.15
C GLU A 214 1.45 -10.50 2.82
N VAL A 215 1.63 -11.81 3.01
CA VAL A 215 0.68 -12.68 3.70
C VAL A 215 0.57 -12.27 5.17
N ALA A 216 1.70 -11.95 5.80
CA ALA A 216 1.71 -11.52 7.19
C ALA A 216 1.00 -10.16 7.37
N ILE A 217 1.29 -9.18 6.51
CA ILE A 217 0.61 -7.88 6.50
C ILE A 217 -0.90 -8.04 6.27
N ALA A 218 -1.29 -8.89 5.32
CA ALA A 218 -2.70 -9.18 5.06
C ALA A 218 -3.40 -9.79 6.29
N CYS A 219 -2.79 -10.78 6.94
CA CYS A 219 -3.27 -11.36 8.19
C CYS A 219 -3.42 -10.30 9.30
N HIS A 220 -2.42 -9.43 9.47
CA HIS A 220 -2.46 -8.35 10.47
C HIS A 220 -3.62 -7.38 10.23
N ILE A 221 -3.75 -6.89 8.99
CA ILE A 221 -4.78 -5.91 8.61
C ILE A 221 -6.17 -6.50 8.80
N VAL A 222 -6.42 -7.69 8.26
CA VAL A 222 -7.74 -8.35 8.36
C VAL A 222 -8.03 -8.66 9.82
N GLY A 223 -7.10 -9.29 10.55
CA GLY A 223 -7.25 -9.62 11.97
C GLY A 223 -7.59 -8.41 12.85
N ARG A 224 -6.93 -7.27 12.62
CA ARG A 224 -7.25 -6.01 13.31
C ARG A 224 -8.67 -5.52 12.99
N GLN A 225 -9.10 -5.61 11.73
CA GLN A 225 -10.42 -5.16 11.30
C GLN A 225 -11.54 -6.02 11.89
N ILE A 226 -11.42 -7.34 11.80
CA ILE A 226 -12.45 -8.26 12.30
C ILE A 226 -12.50 -8.31 13.83
N GLY A 227 -11.38 -8.09 14.53
CA GLY A 227 -11.34 -8.01 15.99
C GLY A 227 -12.09 -6.79 16.58
N ARG A 228 -12.56 -5.87 15.72
CA ARG A 228 -13.46 -4.76 16.07
C ARG A 228 -14.94 -5.09 15.82
N LYS A 229 -15.24 -6.14 15.06
CA LYS A 229 -16.62 -6.59 14.76
C LYS A 229 -17.12 -7.50 15.89
N ALA A 230 -18.43 -7.51 16.14
CA ALA A 230 -19.04 -8.44 17.08
C ALA A 230 -18.85 -9.89 16.58
N GLY A 231 -18.44 -10.80 17.47
CA GLY A 231 -18.21 -12.21 17.14
C GLY A 231 -16.90 -12.53 16.40
N GLY A 232 -16.11 -11.53 15.98
CA GLY A 232 -14.87 -11.73 15.22
C GLY A 232 -13.63 -12.05 16.06
N PHE A 233 -13.76 -12.28 17.37
CA PHE A 233 -12.63 -12.38 18.29
C PHE A 233 -11.70 -13.56 17.96
N THR A 234 -12.27 -14.76 17.77
CA THR A 234 -11.50 -15.99 17.53
C THR A 234 -10.72 -15.90 16.22
N GLU A 235 -11.38 -15.56 15.12
CA GLU A 235 -10.73 -15.41 13.82
C GLU A 235 -9.67 -14.28 13.85
N ALA A 236 -9.93 -13.18 14.58
CA ALA A 236 -8.97 -12.10 14.73
C ALA A 236 -7.68 -12.57 15.41
N GLU A 237 -7.82 -13.35 16.48
CA GLU A 237 -6.68 -13.92 17.19
C GLU A 237 -5.89 -14.87 16.30
N GLU A 238 -6.54 -15.79 15.60
CA GLU A 238 -5.88 -16.73 14.69
C GLU A 238 -5.06 -16.01 13.62
N LEU A 239 -5.65 -15.00 12.97
CA LEU A 239 -4.97 -14.20 11.96
C LEU A 239 -3.80 -13.40 12.55
N LEU A 240 -3.96 -12.80 13.73
CA LEU A 240 -2.89 -12.03 14.37
C LEU A 240 -1.74 -12.92 14.83
N ARG A 241 -2.01 -14.12 15.37
CA ARG A 241 -0.96 -15.11 15.70
C ARG A 241 -0.20 -15.55 14.47
N ARG A 242 -0.92 -15.90 13.40
CA ARG A 242 -0.30 -16.25 12.11
C ARG A 242 0.54 -15.10 11.56
N SER A 243 0.08 -13.86 11.70
CA SER A 243 0.88 -12.69 11.33
C SER A 243 2.18 -12.61 12.12
N VAL A 244 2.15 -12.79 13.45
CA VAL A 244 3.35 -12.77 14.29
C VAL A 244 4.33 -13.86 13.86
N GLU A 245 3.85 -15.10 13.67
CA GLU A 245 4.68 -16.24 13.24
C GLU A 245 5.37 -15.98 11.90
N LEU A 246 4.63 -15.48 10.91
CA LEU A 246 5.18 -15.17 9.59
C LEU A 246 6.21 -14.03 9.66
N LEU A 247 5.96 -12.99 10.47
CA LEU A 247 6.89 -11.86 10.61
C LEU A 247 8.17 -12.26 11.35
N VAL A 248 8.11 -13.27 12.22
CA VAL A 248 9.30 -13.93 12.79
C VAL A 248 10.10 -14.62 11.70
N GLN A 249 9.45 -15.45 10.87
CA GLN A 249 10.12 -16.22 9.82
C GLN A 249 10.76 -15.34 8.74
N VAL A 250 10.13 -14.21 8.40
CA VAL A 250 10.69 -13.23 7.44
C VAL A 250 11.61 -12.19 8.09
N ASN A 251 11.89 -12.32 9.39
CA ASN A 251 12.77 -11.44 10.18
C ASN A 251 12.39 -9.94 10.14
N ASP A 252 11.11 -9.62 10.00
CA ASP A 252 10.61 -8.24 10.07
C ASP A 252 10.29 -7.85 11.52
N LYS A 253 11.30 -7.36 12.24
CA LYS A 253 11.16 -6.94 13.65
C LYS A 253 10.12 -5.84 13.86
N HIS A 254 10.01 -4.90 12.91
CA HIS A 254 9.07 -3.78 13.03
C HIS A 254 7.63 -4.30 12.89
N GLY A 255 7.36 -5.09 11.86
CA GLY A 255 6.07 -5.75 11.69
C GLY A 255 5.72 -6.66 12.87
N GLN A 256 6.66 -7.49 13.35
CA GLN A 256 6.45 -8.35 14.53
C GLN A 256 5.93 -7.54 15.72
N ALA A 257 6.56 -6.38 15.99
CA ALA A 257 6.17 -5.56 17.11
C ALA A 257 4.75 -4.98 16.95
N GLN A 258 4.36 -4.54 15.75
CA GLN A 258 3.02 -4.03 15.48
C GLN A 258 1.94 -5.10 15.58
N ALA A 259 2.23 -6.32 15.12
CA ALA A 259 1.34 -7.46 15.21
C ALA A 259 1.16 -7.90 16.68
N LEU A 260 2.25 -7.99 17.44
CA LEU A 260 2.23 -8.28 18.89
C LEU A 260 1.45 -7.24 19.69
N HIS A 261 1.64 -5.94 19.39
CA HIS A 261 0.86 -4.86 20.01
C HIS A 261 -0.64 -5.04 19.77
N THR A 262 -1.01 -5.33 18.51
CA THR A 262 -2.41 -5.50 18.12
C THR A 262 -3.03 -6.76 18.76
N LEU A 263 -2.28 -7.87 18.82
CA LEU A 263 -2.72 -9.08 19.51
C LEU A 263 -2.87 -8.84 21.02
N GLY A 264 -1.89 -8.23 21.67
CA GLY A 264 -1.97 -7.88 23.09
C GLY A 264 -3.17 -6.96 23.40
N GLN A 265 -3.47 -6.00 22.53
CA GLN A 265 -4.67 -5.17 22.64
C GLN A 265 -5.97 -5.99 22.52
N LEU A 266 -6.02 -6.95 21.59
CA LEU A 266 -7.17 -7.83 21.41
C LEU A 266 -7.38 -8.69 22.67
N LEU A 267 -6.35 -9.40 23.11
CA LEU A 267 -6.41 -10.30 24.26
C LEU A 267 -6.71 -9.56 25.57
N GLY A 268 -6.19 -8.34 25.72
CA GLY A 268 -6.42 -7.50 26.89
C GLY A 268 -7.89 -7.08 27.09
N LYS A 269 -8.79 -7.37 26.13
CA LYS A 269 -10.25 -7.22 26.31
C LYS A 269 -10.81 -8.27 27.27
N ASP A 270 -10.20 -9.45 27.34
CA ASP A 270 -10.55 -10.52 28.28
C ASP A 270 -9.65 -10.45 29.52
N ARG A 271 -10.27 -10.36 30.70
CA ARG A 271 -9.54 -10.29 31.97
C ARG A 271 -8.76 -11.57 32.27
N SER A 272 -9.27 -12.73 31.85
CA SER A 272 -8.59 -14.01 32.07
C SER A 272 -7.24 -14.09 31.34
N ARG A 273 -7.08 -13.29 30.27
CA ARG A 273 -5.90 -13.26 29.40
C ARG A 273 -5.02 -12.04 29.60
N ALA A 274 -5.21 -11.31 30.70
CA ALA A 274 -4.46 -10.08 30.97
C ALA A 274 -2.94 -10.32 31.06
N LYS A 275 -2.50 -11.46 31.63
CA LYS A 275 -1.06 -11.81 31.71
C LYS A 275 -0.44 -12.02 30.34
N GLU A 276 -1.11 -12.79 29.49
CA GLU A 276 -0.66 -13.05 28.12
C GLU A 276 -0.62 -11.74 27.29
N ALA A 277 -1.66 -10.90 27.41
CA ALA A 277 -1.70 -9.60 26.77
C ALA A 277 -0.52 -8.71 27.20
N GLU A 278 -0.18 -8.72 28.48
CA GLU A 278 0.97 -7.98 29.00
C GLU A 278 2.30 -8.48 28.43
N GLU A 279 2.52 -9.79 28.39
CA GLU A 279 3.75 -10.39 27.83
C GLU A 279 3.94 -9.98 26.37
N LEU A 280 2.86 -10.05 25.57
CA LEU A 280 2.88 -9.62 24.17
C LEU A 280 3.19 -8.13 24.01
N LEU A 281 2.61 -7.27 24.87
CA LEU A 281 2.87 -5.83 24.85
C LEU A 281 4.31 -5.50 25.24
N ARG A 282 4.86 -6.16 26.27
CA ARG A 282 6.27 -5.99 26.65
C ARG A 282 7.21 -6.41 25.54
N ARG A 283 6.93 -7.55 24.90
CA ARG A 283 7.72 -8.02 23.76
C ARG A 283 7.65 -7.06 22.57
N SER A 284 6.48 -6.49 22.30
CA SER A 284 6.32 -5.44 21.29
C SER A 284 7.20 -4.23 21.62
N ILE A 285 7.18 -3.73 22.85
CA ILE A 285 7.99 -2.59 23.29
C ILE A 285 9.49 -2.88 23.11
N GLU A 286 9.97 -4.05 23.52
CA GLU A 286 11.38 -4.47 23.34
C GLU A 286 11.81 -4.39 21.87
N LEU A 287 10.98 -4.92 20.96
CA LEU A 287 11.27 -4.90 19.53
C LEU A 287 11.24 -3.46 18.98
N LEU A 288 10.28 -2.63 19.41
CA LEU A 288 10.17 -1.23 19.00
C LEU A 288 11.37 -0.40 19.48
N VAL A 289 11.95 -0.74 20.63
CA VAL A 289 13.23 -0.18 21.10
C VAL A 289 14.37 -0.57 20.17
N GLN A 290 14.48 -1.85 19.79
CA GLN A 290 15.54 -2.33 18.88
C GLN A 290 15.49 -1.66 17.51
N VAL A 291 14.29 -1.38 16.97
CA VAL A 291 14.13 -0.70 15.67
C VAL A 291 14.03 0.83 15.79
N ASN A 292 14.24 1.37 17.00
CA ASN A 292 14.17 2.80 17.32
C ASN A 292 12.85 3.50 16.92
N ASP A 293 11.73 2.78 16.92
CA ASP A 293 10.40 3.35 16.65
C ASP A 293 9.81 3.93 17.94
N LYS A 294 10.10 5.21 18.19
CA LYS A 294 9.63 5.95 19.38
C LYS A 294 8.12 6.14 19.40
N HIS A 295 7.48 6.28 18.23
CA HIS A 295 6.04 6.43 18.15
C HIS A 295 5.32 5.13 18.50
N GLY A 296 5.78 4.01 17.92
CA GLY A 296 5.29 2.69 18.27
C GLY A 296 5.51 2.36 19.75
N GLN A 297 6.69 2.67 20.31
CA GLN A 297 6.97 2.51 21.75
C GLN A 297 5.91 3.21 22.60
N ALA A 298 5.60 4.47 22.30
CA ALA A 298 4.61 5.24 23.04
C ALA A 298 3.21 4.59 22.97
N GLN A 299 2.79 4.10 21.80
CA GLN A 299 1.48 3.44 21.63
C GLN A 299 1.37 2.12 22.40
N ALA A 300 2.43 1.30 22.35
CA ALA A 300 2.46 0.02 23.07
C ALA A 300 2.49 0.24 24.58
N LEU A 301 3.30 1.19 25.08
CA LEU A 301 3.32 1.61 26.48
C LEU A 301 1.96 2.16 26.93
N HIS A 302 1.29 2.99 26.12
CA HIS A 302 -0.05 3.49 26.45
C HIS A 302 -1.04 2.34 26.65
N THR A 303 -1.02 1.36 25.76
CA THR A 303 -1.88 0.18 25.83
C THR A 303 -1.56 -0.69 27.05
N LEU A 304 -0.27 -0.87 27.36
CA LEU A 304 0.18 -1.56 28.56
C LEU A 304 -0.30 -0.84 29.82
N GLY A 305 -0.12 0.48 29.91
CA GLY A 305 -0.62 1.29 31.03
C GLY A 305 -2.14 1.17 31.24
N GLN A 306 -2.92 1.12 30.15
CA GLN A 306 -4.36 0.85 30.24
C GLN A 306 -4.69 -0.55 30.76
N LEU A 307 -3.94 -1.57 30.34
CA LEU A 307 -4.10 -2.95 30.80
C LEU A 307 -3.77 -3.07 32.30
N LEU A 308 -2.63 -2.52 32.72
CA LEU A 308 -2.17 -2.50 34.10
C LEU A 308 -3.13 -1.74 35.01
N GLY A 309 -3.66 -0.61 34.54
CA GLY A 309 -4.61 0.21 35.29
C GLY A 309 -5.95 -0.46 35.58
N LYS A 310 -6.25 -1.64 35.00
CA LYS A 310 -7.42 -2.45 35.38
C LYS A 310 -7.26 -3.11 36.74
N ASP A 311 -6.02 -3.31 37.18
CA ASP A 311 -5.68 -3.84 38.51
C ASP A 311 -5.22 -2.69 39.41
N ARG A 312 -5.99 -2.42 40.47
CA ARG A 312 -5.69 -1.33 41.42
C ARG A 312 -4.35 -1.51 42.12
N SER A 313 -3.90 -2.75 42.34
CA SER A 313 -2.61 -3.02 42.97
C SER A 313 -1.43 -2.55 42.11
N ARG A 314 -1.64 -2.43 40.79
CA ARG A 314 -0.64 -2.06 39.79
C ARG A 314 -0.76 -0.63 39.28
N ALA A 315 -1.59 0.20 39.93
CA ALA A 315 -1.81 1.59 39.51
C ALA A 315 -0.52 2.43 39.44
N LYS A 316 0.44 2.19 40.35
CA LYS A 316 1.74 2.88 40.32
C LYS A 316 2.58 2.49 39.11
N GLU A 317 2.57 1.20 38.75
CA GLU A 317 3.27 0.70 37.56
C GLU A 317 2.63 1.26 36.28
N ALA A 318 1.30 1.23 36.22
CA ALA A 318 0.54 1.82 35.13
C ALA A 318 0.86 3.31 34.95
N GLU A 319 0.95 4.08 36.03
CA GLU A 319 1.32 5.50 36.00
C GLU A 319 2.72 5.71 35.42
N THR A 320 3.72 4.94 35.87
CA THR A 320 5.10 5.04 35.36
C THR A 320 5.16 4.79 33.85
N VAL A 321 4.53 3.70 33.39
CA VAL A 321 4.50 3.32 31.98
C VAL A 321 3.78 4.37 31.13
N LEU A 322 2.70 4.96 31.63
CA LEU A 322 1.98 6.02 30.93
C LEU A 322 2.77 7.33 30.88
N ARG A 323 3.54 7.67 31.91
CA ARG A 323 4.44 8.84 31.89
C ARG A 323 5.59 8.65 30.91
N GLU A 324 6.13 7.44 30.82
CA GLU A 324 7.11 7.08 29.80
C GLU A 324 6.53 7.25 28.38
N SER A 325 5.34 6.67 28.14
CA SER A 325 4.58 6.83 26.89
C SER A 325 4.42 8.31 26.51
N TYR A 326 4.03 9.15 27.46
CA TYR A 326 3.88 10.60 27.25
C TYR A 326 5.19 11.29 26.83
N SER A 327 6.31 10.91 27.44
CA SER A 327 7.61 11.52 27.14
C SER A 327 8.12 11.17 25.73
N LEU A 328 7.76 9.97 25.25
CA LEU A 328 8.13 9.45 23.93
C LEU A 328 7.22 9.99 22.82
N ASP A 329 5.92 10.14 23.07
CA ASP A 329 4.98 10.63 22.05
C ASP A 329 5.16 12.14 21.79
N LYS A 330 5.45 12.50 20.54
CA LYS A 330 5.58 13.90 20.11
C LYS A 330 4.31 14.42 19.43
N THR A 331 3.30 13.56 19.23
CA THR A 331 2.06 13.96 18.61
C THR A 331 1.11 14.55 19.65
N LYS A 332 0.47 15.68 19.32
CA LYS A 332 -0.56 16.28 20.17
C LYS A 332 -1.70 15.31 20.47
N ASN A 333 -2.14 14.54 19.46
CA ASN A 333 -3.22 13.59 19.63
C ASN A 333 -2.86 12.47 20.62
N GLY A 334 -1.68 11.87 20.49
CA GLY A 334 -1.20 10.84 21.41
C GLY A 334 -1.02 11.36 22.83
N GLN A 335 -0.37 12.50 22.99
CA GLN A 335 -0.22 13.18 24.28
C GLN A 335 -1.56 13.43 24.97
N ALA A 336 -2.57 13.92 24.23
CA ALA A 336 -3.90 14.15 24.78
C ALA A 336 -4.57 12.85 25.27
N MET A 337 -4.47 11.75 24.51
CA MET A 337 -5.02 10.45 24.91
C MET A 337 -4.33 9.89 26.17
N ILE A 338 -3.01 10.04 26.27
CA ILE A 338 -2.22 9.57 27.40
C ILE A 338 -2.56 10.38 28.66
N LEU A 339 -2.64 11.72 28.56
CA LEU A 339 -3.04 12.60 29.67
C LEU A 339 -4.44 12.29 30.20
N PHE A 340 -5.40 12.03 29.30
CA PHE A 340 -6.74 11.59 29.71
C PHE A 340 -6.70 10.26 30.48
N THR A 341 -5.90 9.30 29.99
CA THR A 341 -5.76 7.98 30.62
C THR A 341 -5.09 8.08 31.99
N LEU A 342 -3.99 8.85 32.10
CA LEU A 342 -3.32 9.17 33.36
C LEU A 342 -4.27 9.85 34.34
N GLY A 343 -4.99 10.87 33.89
CA GLY A 343 -5.92 11.63 34.72
C GLY A 343 -7.00 10.73 35.33
N LYS A 344 -7.56 9.81 34.54
CA LYS A 344 -8.52 8.80 35.04
C LYS A 344 -7.91 7.82 36.04
N LEU A 345 -6.68 7.37 35.80
CA LEU A 345 -5.98 6.41 36.64
C LEU A 345 -5.69 6.98 38.03
N ILE A 346 -5.21 8.23 38.10
CA ILE A 346 -4.79 8.83 39.37
C ILE A 346 -5.93 9.53 40.12
N TRP A 347 -7.08 9.77 39.47
CA TRP A 347 -8.18 10.54 40.04
C TRP A 347 -8.58 10.08 41.43
N ASP A 348 -8.73 8.77 41.63
CA ASP A 348 -9.21 8.21 42.90
C ASP A 348 -8.21 8.46 44.06
N LYS A 349 -6.91 8.61 43.75
CA LYS A 349 -5.84 8.86 44.72
C LYS A 349 -5.53 10.35 44.89
N ASN A 350 -5.55 11.12 43.79
CA ASN A 350 -5.29 12.55 43.76
C ASN A 350 -6.23 13.22 42.74
N PRO A 351 -7.44 13.61 43.15
CA PRO A 351 -8.43 14.21 42.26
C PRO A 351 -7.97 15.55 41.66
N VAL A 352 -7.13 16.31 42.37
CA VAL A 352 -6.63 17.61 41.90
C VAL A 352 -5.71 17.42 40.70
N GLU A 353 -4.72 16.52 40.83
CA GLU A 353 -3.81 16.22 39.73
C GLU A 353 -4.52 15.46 38.60
N GLY A 354 -5.44 14.54 38.93
CA GLY A 354 -6.26 13.84 37.94
C GLY A 354 -7.05 14.79 37.05
N ARG A 355 -7.70 15.79 37.67
CA ARG A 355 -8.40 16.86 36.95
C ARG A 355 -7.45 17.70 36.10
N ARG A 356 -6.29 18.10 36.65
CA ARG A 356 -5.31 18.91 35.92
C ARG A 356 -4.91 18.24 34.60
N LEU A 357 -4.58 16.95 34.63
CA LEU A 357 -4.19 16.19 33.44
C LEU A 357 -5.33 16.06 32.42
N MET A 358 -6.57 15.84 32.88
CA MET A 358 -7.72 15.77 31.98
C MET A 358 -8.02 17.13 31.33
N LEU A 359 -7.88 18.24 32.06
CA LEU A 359 -8.02 19.59 31.49
C LEU A 359 -6.90 19.92 30.48
N GLU A 360 -5.67 19.45 30.74
CA GLU A 360 -4.56 19.57 29.80
C GLU A 360 -4.85 18.79 28.50
N SER A 361 -5.41 17.57 28.62
CA SER A 361 -5.91 16.80 27.47
C SER A 361 -6.99 17.56 26.68
N VAL A 362 -7.96 18.21 27.36
CA VAL A 362 -8.97 19.06 26.71
C VAL A 362 -8.32 20.21 25.95
N LYS A 363 -7.36 20.91 26.56
CA LYS A 363 -6.64 22.01 25.93
C LYS A 363 -5.97 21.55 24.64
N ILE A 364 -5.26 20.42 24.66
CA ILE A 364 -4.59 19.88 23.47
C ILE A 364 -5.61 19.50 22.40
N ASN A 365 -6.70 18.80 22.76
CA ASN A 365 -7.76 18.43 21.82
C ASN A 365 -8.42 19.64 21.13
N LYS A 366 -8.59 20.76 21.85
CA LYS A 366 -9.04 22.04 21.26
C LYS A 366 -8.05 22.55 20.20
N THR A 367 -6.73 22.45 20.45
CA THR A 367 -5.72 22.88 19.46
C THR A 367 -5.63 22.02 18.19
N ILE A 368 -6.14 20.79 18.23
CA ILE A 368 -6.18 19.88 17.07
C ILE A 368 -7.60 19.72 16.50
N ASN A 369 -8.53 20.59 16.89
CA ASN A 369 -9.93 20.58 16.45
C ASN A 369 -10.68 19.25 16.69
N ASN A 370 -10.31 18.49 17.73
CA ASN A 370 -10.98 17.24 18.08
C ASN A 370 -12.12 17.49 19.07
N GLN A 371 -13.22 18.09 18.59
CA GLN A 371 -14.35 18.49 19.43
C GLN A 371 -15.07 17.29 20.09
N TRP A 372 -15.08 16.14 19.42
CA TRP A 372 -15.65 14.92 19.98
C TRP A 372 -14.92 14.51 21.27
N ALA A 373 -13.58 14.51 21.26
CA ALA A 373 -12.79 14.15 22.44
C ALA A 373 -12.96 15.18 23.56
N VAL A 374 -13.01 16.48 23.24
CA VAL A 374 -13.30 17.55 24.21
C VAL A 374 -14.61 17.26 24.95
N ASN A 375 -15.70 17.05 24.20
CA ASN A 375 -17.02 16.80 24.78
C ASN A 375 -17.05 15.52 25.63
N MET A 376 -16.32 14.47 25.21
CA MET A 376 -16.22 13.22 25.95
C MET A 376 -15.48 13.40 27.29
N ILE A 377 -14.36 14.12 27.28
CA ILE A 377 -13.56 14.35 28.49
C ILE A 377 -14.30 15.28 29.46
N GLU A 378 -14.94 16.35 28.97
CA GLU A 378 -15.73 17.26 29.78
C GLU A 378 -16.92 16.54 30.45
N LYS A 379 -17.59 15.62 29.75
CA LYS A 379 -18.64 14.76 30.33
C LYS A 379 -18.10 13.86 31.45
N GLU A 380 -16.94 13.24 31.26
CA GLU A 380 -16.29 12.42 32.29
C GLU A 380 -15.93 13.26 33.52
N LEU A 381 -15.40 14.47 33.32
CA LEU A 381 -15.09 15.41 34.41
C LEU A 381 -16.35 15.75 35.22
N ILE A 382 -17.44 16.14 34.56
CA ILE A 382 -18.73 16.45 35.22
C ILE A 382 -19.25 15.23 36.01
N SER A 383 -19.16 14.04 35.42
CA SER A 383 -19.60 12.79 36.05
C SER A 383 -18.82 12.49 37.32
N ARG A 384 -17.50 12.69 37.30
CA ARG A 384 -16.63 12.48 38.47
C ARG A 384 -16.86 13.52 39.56
N ASP A 385 -17.14 14.76 39.18
CA ASP A 385 -17.43 15.84 40.12
C ASP A 385 -18.73 15.64 40.88
N LYS A 386 -19.74 15.06 40.21
CA LYS A 386 -21.02 14.72 40.85
C LYS A 386 -20.94 13.54 41.82
N LYS A 387 -19.89 12.72 41.72
CA LYS A 387 -19.67 11.55 42.60
C LYS A 387 -18.87 11.87 43.85
N ARG A 388 -18.42 13.12 43.98
CA ARG A 388 -17.67 13.66 45.11
C ARG A 388 -18.60 14.54 45.93
#